data_AF-A0A166JIC4-F1
#
_entry.id   AF-A0A166JIC4-F1
#
_cell.length_a   1.000
_cell.length_b   1.000
_cell.length_c   1.000
_cell.angle_alpha   90.00
_cell.angle_beta   90.00
_cell.angle_gamma   90.00
#
_symmetry.space_group_name_H-M   'P 1'
#
loop_
_entity.id
_entity.type
_entity.pdbx_description
1 polymer ?
#
loop_
_entity_poly.entity_id
_entity_poly.type
_entity_poly.pdbx_seq_one_letter_code
_entity_poly.pdbx_strand_id
1 'polypeptide(L)'
;MASEARRRPFAKSRPEDEVGDGLWNAYLDTVEGEDEASVESWNGSTAGILTFTGLFAATVAAFVIESYKQLQPDTGAQTVALLAQLVFASNATPAVPIFELPSEPFAAPKAAVIVNSLWFLSLVISLVCALLATLIQEWTRDFLRDIQRRTPDMTIKEYALNHIFVRMGVEHFKLDYVSSLIVALIHVAVILFIVGLAIFIHQIHNVPAIVLETVGGVAAFIYVVLSAMPIWDHSCPYRTPLT
;
A
#
# COMPACT_ATOMS: atom_id res chain seq x y z
N MET A 1 29.18 -11.37 5.11
CA MET A 1 29.84 -12.29 6.08
C MET A 1 29.35 -13.67 5.69
N ALA A 2 30.21 -14.62 5.31
CA ALA A 2 29.73 -15.91 4.80
C ALA A 2 28.67 -16.54 5.71
N SER A 3 27.50 -16.83 5.14
CA SER A 3 26.33 -17.43 5.79
C SER A 3 26.76 -18.61 6.68
N GLU A 4 26.24 -18.68 7.91
CA GLU A 4 26.53 -19.78 8.84
C GLU A 4 26.30 -21.17 8.22
N ALA A 5 25.41 -21.26 7.23
CA ALA A 5 25.15 -22.48 6.47
C ALA A 5 26.37 -22.99 5.69
N ARG A 6 27.30 -22.10 5.28
CA ARG A 6 28.50 -22.45 4.50
C ARG A 6 29.69 -22.89 5.35
N ARG A 7 29.65 -22.66 6.66
CA ARG A 7 30.72 -23.07 7.60
C ARG A 7 30.79 -24.58 7.81
N ARG A 8 29.73 -25.32 7.47
CA ARG A 8 29.74 -26.79 7.55
C ARG A 8 30.35 -27.39 6.28
N PRO A 9 31.24 -28.38 6.36
CA PRO A 9 31.80 -29.03 5.18
C PRO A 9 30.72 -29.82 4.43
N PHE A 10 30.66 -29.70 3.09
CA PHE A 10 29.72 -30.46 2.25
C PHE A 10 30.03 -31.96 2.32
N ALA A 11 29.00 -32.80 2.07
CA ALA A 11 29.23 -34.23 1.90
C ALA A 11 30.16 -34.44 0.69
N LYS A 12 30.98 -35.50 0.75
CA LYS A 12 31.94 -35.79 -0.31
C LYS A 12 31.21 -36.04 -1.63
N SER A 13 31.59 -35.29 -2.67
CA SER A 13 31.09 -35.51 -4.02
C SER A 13 31.48 -36.88 -4.56
N ARG A 14 30.71 -37.37 -5.52
CA ARG A 14 31.08 -38.60 -6.24
C ARG A 14 32.34 -38.35 -7.08
N PRO A 15 33.17 -39.37 -7.36
CA PRO A 15 34.43 -39.20 -8.10
C PRO A 15 34.26 -38.50 -9.45
N GLU A 16 33.15 -38.74 -10.14
CA GLU A 16 32.80 -38.09 -11.40
C GLU A 16 32.45 -36.60 -11.28
N ASP A 17 31.99 -36.16 -10.11
CA ASP A 17 31.50 -34.81 -9.85
C ASP A 17 32.54 -33.94 -9.10
N GLU A 18 33.55 -34.55 -8.47
CA GLU A 18 34.59 -33.90 -7.65
C GLU A 18 35.36 -32.82 -8.44
N VAL A 19 35.58 -33.04 -9.75
CA VAL A 19 36.23 -32.05 -10.64
C VAL A 19 35.41 -30.76 -10.75
N GLY A 20 34.08 -30.84 -10.59
CA GLY A 20 33.16 -29.72 -10.68
C GLY A 20 32.96 -28.94 -9.39
N ASP A 21 33.44 -29.44 -8.24
CA ASP A 21 33.19 -28.84 -6.93
C ASP A 21 33.69 -27.38 -6.85
N GLY A 22 34.83 -27.08 -7.47
CA GLY A 22 35.38 -25.72 -7.53
C GLY A 22 34.46 -24.74 -8.26
N LEU A 23 33.80 -25.17 -9.33
CA LEU A 23 32.85 -24.36 -10.08
C LEU A 23 31.61 -24.05 -9.24
N TRP A 24 31.04 -25.07 -8.58
CA TRP A 24 29.87 -24.88 -7.72
C TRP A 24 30.18 -23.97 -6.54
N ASN A 25 31.38 -24.06 -5.98
CA ASN A 25 31.81 -23.17 -4.91
C ASN A 25 31.93 -21.72 -5.38
N ALA A 26 32.58 -21.49 -6.53
CA ALA A 26 32.69 -20.15 -7.12
C ALA A 26 31.33 -19.55 -7.50
N TYR A 27 30.40 -20.37 -7.99
CA TYR A 27 29.01 -19.96 -8.24
C TYR A 27 28.35 -19.49 -6.94
N LEU A 28 28.41 -20.30 -5.87
CA LEU A 28 27.82 -19.97 -4.57
C LEU A 28 28.44 -18.72 -3.95
N ASP A 29 29.76 -18.53 -4.07
CA ASP A 29 30.46 -17.30 -3.66
C ASP A 29 29.91 -16.05 -4.36
N THR A 30 29.59 -16.18 -5.64
CA THR A 30 29.16 -15.06 -6.47
C THR A 30 27.72 -14.67 -6.15
N VAL A 31 26.81 -15.65 -6.02
CA VAL A 31 25.38 -15.39 -5.83
C VAL A 31 25.01 -14.97 -4.40
N GLU A 32 25.81 -15.34 -3.41
CA GLU A 32 25.55 -15.04 -1.99
C GLU A 32 25.31 -13.53 -1.75
N GLY A 33 26.12 -12.66 -2.37
CA GLY A 33 25.94 -11.22 -2.27
C GLY A 33 24.68 -10.70 -2.99
N GLU A 34 24.29 -11.33 -4.09
CA GLU A 34 23.09 -10.96 -4.85
C GLU A 34 21.81 -11.36 -4.10
N ASP A 35 21.82 -12.51 -3.43
CA ASP A 35 20.67 -12.98 -2.64
C ASP A 35 20.52 -12.18 -1.35
N GLU A 36 21.63 -11.84 -0.66
CA GLU A 36 21.60 -10.92 0.48
C GLU A 36 20.99 -9.56 0.09
N ALA A 37 21.44 -8.98 -1.03
CA ALA A 37 20.92 -7.71 -1.52
C ALA A 37 19.43 -7.77 -1.92
N SER A 38 19.01 -8.86 -2.57
CA SER A 38 17.61 -9.08 -2.95
C SER A 38 16.70 -9.18 -1.72
N VAL A 39 17.11 -9.98 -0.73
CA VAL A 39 16.36 -10.17 0.53
C VAL A 39 16.27 -8.86 1.32
N GLU A 40 17.37 -8.11 1.42
CA GLU A 40 17.39 -6.79 2.07
C GLU A 40 16.44 -5.81 1.37
N SER A 41 16.47 -5.77 0.03
CA SER A 41 15.59 -4.94 -0.79
C SER A 41 14.10 -5.26 -0.57
N TRP A 42 13.71 -6.53 -0.62
CA TRP A 42 12.32 -6.94 -0.43
C TRP A 42 11.84 -6.68 1.00
N ASN A 43 12.65 -6.97 2.01
CA ASN A 43 12.31 -6.70 3.41
C ASN A 43 12.20 -5.20 3.70
N GLY A 44 13.15 -4.40 3.22
CA GLY A 44 13.12 -2.94 3.37
C GLY A 44 11.89 -2.32 2.72
N SER A 45 11.59 -2.73 1.47
CA SER A 45 10.44 -2.23 0.72
C SER A 45 9.11 -2.59 1.41
N THR A 46 8.94 -3.85 1.82
CA THR A 46 7.71 -4.31 2.46
C THR A 46 7.48 -3.72 3.84
N ALA A 47 8.54 -3.51 4.64
CA ALA A 47 8.42 -2.86 5.95
C ALA A 47 7.99 -1.38 5.81
N GLY A 48 8.56 -0.66 4.84
CA GLY A 48 8.15 0.70 4.52
C GLY A 48 6.70 0.77 4.06
N ILE A 49 6.28 -0.14 3.17
CA ILE A 49 4.90 -0.26 2.70
C ILE A 49 3.94 -0.55 3.87
N LEU A 50 4.26 -1.48 4.75
CA LEU A 50 3.38 -1.85 5.87
C LEU A 50 3.18 -0.69 6.85
N THR A 51 4.26 0.02 7.15
CA THR A 51 4.20 1.23 7.99
C THR A 51 3.34 2.31 7.35
N PHE A 52 3.57 2.59 6.06
CA PHE A 52 2.82 3.59 5.32
C PHE A 52 1.32 3.23 5.24
N THR A 53 0.99 2.01 4.81
CA THR A 53 -0.39 1.55 4.63
C THR A 53 -1.17 1.56 5.95
N GLY A 54 -0.53 1.23 7.08
CA GLY A 54 -1.15 1.33 8.41
C GLY A 54 -1.48 2.77 8.81
N LEU A 55 -0.52 3.69 8.68
CA LEU A 55 -0.72 5.11 8.99
C LEU A 55 -1.76 5.77 8.05
N PHE A 56 -1.67 5.45 6.76
CA PHE A 56 -2.60 5.92 5.75
C PHE A 56 -4.02 5.37 6.00
N ALA A 57 -4.17 4.07 6.28
CA ALA A 57 -5.46 3.48 6.62
C ALA A 57 -6.09 4.12 7.85
N ALA A 58 -5.31 4.40 8.90
CA ALA A 58 -5.80 5.11 10.09
C ALA A 58 -6.25 6.53 9.76
N THR A 59 -5.51 7.24 8.91
CA THR A 59 -5.86 8.60 8.46
C THR A 59 -7.17 8.56 7.67
N VAL A 60 -7.29 7.69 6.67
CA VAL A 60 -8.52 7.52 5.88
C VAL A 60 -9.69 7.13 6.77
N ALA A 61 -9.50 6.21 7.72
CA ALA A 61 -10.54 5.77 8.64
C ALA A 61 -11.09 6.93 9.50
N ALA A 62 -10.23 7.84 9.97
CA ALA A 62 -10.67 9.02 10.72
C ALA A 62 -11.61 9.92 9.90
N PHE A 63 -11.29 10.13 8.62
CA PHE A 63 -12.15 10.89 7.71
C PHE A 63 -13.45 10.14 7.39
N VAL A 64 -13.38 8.82 7.16
CA VAL A 64 -14.55 7.96 6.91
C VAL A 64 -15.53 7.98 8.09
N ILE A 65 -15.04 7.94 9.33
CA ILE A 65 -15.90 8.02 10.53
C ILE A 65 -16.73 9.31 10.52
N GLU A 66 -16.17 10.41 10.04
CA GLU A 66 -16.87 11.69 9.98
C GLU A 66 -17.81 11.76 8.76
N SER A 67 -17.34 11.39 7.56
CA SER A 67 -18.16 11.47 6.34
C SER A 67 -19.28 10.45 6.28
N TYR A 68 -19.13 9.29 6.94
CA TYR A 68 -20.15 8.25 6.95
C TYR A 68 -21.46 8.75 7.57
N LYS A 69 -21.38 9.68 8.53
CA LYS A 69 -22.55 10.33 9.13
C LYS A 69 -23.40 11.07 8.10
N GLN A 70 -22.80 11.58 7.03
CA GLN A 70 -23.52 12.26 5.94
C GLN A 70 -24.33 11.28 5.05
N LEU A 71 -24.10 9.96 5.19
CA LEU A 71 -24.90 8.92 4.55
C LEU A 71 -26.08 8.46 5.43
N GLN A 72 -26.27 9.09 6.59
CA GLN A 72 -27.38 8.81 7.50
C GLN A 72 -28.22 10.07 7.73
N PRO A 73 -29.50 9.92 8.09
CA PRO A 73 -30.33 11.05 8.49
C PRO A 73 -29.75 11.77 9.71
N ASP A 74 -29.75 13.10 9.68
CA ASP A 74 -29.33 13.91 10.83
C ASP A 74 -30.44 13.95 11.89
N THR A 75 -30.31 13.06 12.88
CA THR A 75 -31.23 12.98 14.03
C THR A 75 -31.19 14.23 14.90
N GLY A 76 -30.06 14.95 14.92
CA GLY A 76 -29.91 16.23 15.61
C GLY A 76 -30.76 17.30 14.94
N ALA A 77 -30.62 17.47 13.62
CA ALA A 77 -31.45 18.40 12.86
C ALA A 77 -32.95 18.06 12.95
N GLN A 78 -33.32 16.77 12.91
CA GLN A 78 -34.70 16.34 13.13
C GLN A 78 -35.20 16.73 14.53
N THR A 79 -34.39 16.54 15.57
CA THR A 79 -34.73 16.92 16.95
C THR A 79 -34.90 18.44 17.09
N VAL A 80 -34.00 19.22 16.48
CA VAL A 80 -34.09 20.70 16.47
C VAL A 80 -35.36 21.16 15.74
N ALA A 81 -35.72 20.53 14.62
CA ALA A 81 -36.95 20.84 13.89
C ALA A 81 -38.20 20.52 14.73
N LEU A 82 -38.24 19.37 15.41
CA LEU A 82 -39.34 19.00 16.32
C LEU A 82 -39.45 19.94 17.52
N LEU A 83 -38.32 20.34 18.12
CA LEU A 83 -38.29 21.32 19.20
C LEU A 83 -38.80 22.69 18.74
N ALA A 84 -38.42 23.14 17.55
CA ALA A 84 -38.91 24.38 16.97
C ALA A 84 -40.43 24.33 16.73
N GLN A 85 -40.97 23.20 16.25
CA GLN A 85 -42.41 22.99 16.11
C GLN A 85 -43.12 23.01 17.48
N LEU A 86 -42.55 22.41 18.52
CA LEU A 86 -43.13 22.41 19.86
C LEU A 86 -43.18 23.82 20.48
N VAL A 87 -42.12 24.60 20.29
CA VAL A 87 -42.06 26.01 20.73
C VAL A 87 -43.07 26.85 19.95
N PHE A 88 -43.26 26.58 18.65
CA PHE A 88 -44.29 27.26 17.85
C PHE A 88 -45.71 26.91 18.35
N ALA A 89 -45.99 25.63 18.59
CA ALA A 89 -47.31 25.20 19.08
C ALA A 89 -47.66 25.74 20.47
N SER A 90 -46.66 26.07 21.29
CA SER A 90 -46.84 26.64 22.63
C SER A 90 -46.93 28.17 22.66
N ASN A 91 -46.33 28.88 21.68
CA ASN A 91 -46.47 30.33 21.52
C ASN A 91 -47.57 30.66 20.52
N ALA A 92 -48.76 31.06 21.00
CA ALA A 92 -49.99 31.30 20.24
C ALA A 92 -49.97 32.45 19.19
N THR A 93 -48.80 32.87 18.68
CA THR A 93 -48.67 33.90 17.63
C THR A 93 -47.85 33.36 16.45
N PRO A 94 -48.43 33.31 15.23
CA PRO A 94 -47.77 32.72 14.06
C PRO A 94 -46.84 33.76 13.42
N ALA A 95 -45.59 33.83 13.89
CA ALA A 95 -44.60 34.77 13.35
C ALA A 95 -43.43 34.11 12.58
N VAL A 96 -43.37 32.78 12.53
CA VAL A 96 -42.26 32.04 11.88
C VAL A 96 -42.84 30.93 11.00
N PRO A 97 -42.34 30.75 9.75
CA PRO A 97 -42.86 29.71 8.85
C PRO A 97 -42.71 28.31 9.46
N ILE A 98 -43.75 27.49 9.29
CA ILE A 98 -43.78 26.09 9.71
C ILE A 98 -42.63 25.35 9.02
N PHE A 99 -41.71 24.79 9.82
CA PHE A 99 -40.70 23.86 9.31
C PHE A 99 -41.44 22.56 8.99
N GLU A 100 -41.83 22.34 7.73
CA GLU A 100 -42.42 21.08 7.31
C GLU A 100 -41.39 19.97 7.52
N LEU A 101 -41.76 18.93 8.30
CA LEU A 101 -40.94 17.73 8.39
C LEU A 101 -40.86 17.12 6.99
N PRO A 102 -39.66 16.82 6.48
CA PRO A 102 -39.52 16.16 5.18
C PRO A 102 -40.30 14.84 5.21
N SER A 103 -41.32 14.73 4.36
CA SER A 103 -42.11 13.51 4.18
C SER A 103 -41.41 12.50 3.28
N GLU A 104 -40.34 12.91 2.59
CA GLU A 104 -39.54 12.03 1.75
C GLU A 104 -38.55 11.18 2.57
N PRO A 105 -38.35 9.90 2.18
CA PRO A 105 -37.29 9.09 2.76
C PRO A 105 -35.92 9.74 2.51
N PHE A 106 -35.04 9.65 3.50
CA PHE A 106 -33.71 10.25 3.45
C PHE A 106 -32.94 9.83 2.19
N ALA A 107 -32.45 10.82 1.46
CA ALA A 107 -31.55 10.64 0.33
C ALA A 107 -30.22 11.34 0.64
N ALA A 108 -29.13 10.56 0.68
CA ALA A 108 -27.81 11.11 0.92
C ALA A 108 -27.38 12.07 -0.21
N PRO A 109 -26.69 13.19 0.11
CA PRO A 109 -26.14 14.07 -0.91
C PRO A 109 -25.21 13.31 -1.86
N LYS A 110 -25.32 13.58 -3.18
CA LYS A 110 -24.50 12.90 -4.20
C LYS A 110 -22.99 13.05 -3.91
N ALA A 111 -22.57 14.23 -3.47
CA ALA A 111 -21.17 14.49 -3.10
C ALA A 111 -20.73 13.60 -1.92
N ALA A 112 -21.57 13.43 -0.89
CA ALA A 112 -21.27 12.57 0.24
C ALA A 112 -21.14 11.10 -0.18
N VAL A 113 -21.99 10.62 -1.09
CA VAL A 113 -21.88 9.26 -1.65
C VAL A 113 -20.54 9.08 -2.39
N ILE A 114 -20.19 10.01 -3.28
CA ILE A 114 -18.93 9.96 -4.04
C ILE A 114 -17.71 9.97 -3.11
N VAL A 115 -17.66 10.90 -2.15
CA VAL A 115 -16.54 11.01 -1.19
C VAL A 115 -16.37 9.73 -0.40
N ASN A 116 -17.45 9.19 0.18
CA ASN A 116 -17.39 7.96 0.95
C ASN A 116 -16.97 6.78 0.07
N SER A 117 -17.48 6.66 -1.17
CA SER A 117 -17.05 5.60 -2.10
C SER A 117 -15.54 5.67 -2.40
N LEU A 118 -15.00 6.86 -2.67
CA LEU A 118 -13.57 7.06 -2.92
C LEU A 118 -12.72 6.68 -1.70
N TRP A 119 -13.14 7.09 -0.49
CA TRP A 119 -12.40 6.78 0.73
C TRP A 119 -12.49 5.32 1.14
N PHE A 120 -13.66 4.68 1.02
CA PHE A 120 -13.77 3.23 1.23
C PHE A 120 -12.91 2.45 0.25
N LEU A 121 -12.91 2.83 -1.03
CA LEU A 121 -12.06 2.18 -2.03
C LEU A 121 -10.57 2.37 -1.71
N SER A 122 -10.15 3.59 -1.37
CA SER A 122 -8.79 3.89 -0.91
C SER A 122 -8.39 3.04 0.30
N LEU A 123 -9.28 2.91 1.28
CA LEU A 123 -9.03 2.11 2.49
C LEU A 123 -8.85 0.63 2.16
N VAL A 124 -9.75 0.06 1.34
CA VAL A 124 -9.67 -1.34 0.91
C VAL A 124 -8.38 -1.60 0.14
N ILE A 125 -8.01 -0.73 -0.80
CA ILE A 125 -6.76 -0.85 -1.56
C ILE A 125 -5.55 -0.81 -0.61
N SER A 126 -5.53 0.10 0.38
CA SER A 126 -4.46 0.16 1.37
C SER A 126 -4.33 -1.13 2.18
N LEU A 127 -5.45 -1.73 2.61
CA LEU A 127 -5.46 -3.01 3.34
C LEU A 127 -4.98 -4.16 2.46
N VAL A 128 -5.37 -4.19 1.18
CA VAL A 128 -4.84 -5.18 0.22
C VAL A 128 -3.33 -5.01 0.03
N CYS A 129 -2.83 -3.78 -0.05
CA CYS A 129 -1.39 -3.50 -0.12
C CYS A 129 -0.64 -4.01 1.13
N ALA A 130 -1.21 -3.80 2.32
CA ALA A 130 -0.65 -4.32 3.57
C ALA A 130 -0.60 -5.85 3.56
N LEU A 131 -1.69 -6.52 3.15
CA LEU A 131 -1.73 -7.99 3.03
C LEU A 131 -0.68 -8.50 2.03
N LEU A 132 -0.58 -7.89 0.85
CA LEU A 132 0.42 -8.28 -0.16
C LEU A 132 1.85 -8.07 0.35
N ALA A 133 2.13 -6.97 1.07
CA ALA A 133 3.43 -6.73 1.68
C ALA A 133 3.78 -7.79 2.73
N THR A 134 2.81 -8.20 3.56
CA THR A 134 3.03 -9.30 4.52
C THR A 134 3.28 -10.64 3.81
N LEU A 135 2.61 -10.92 2.70
CA LEU A 135 2.87 -12.13 1.91
C LEU A 135 4.28 -12.12 1.31
N ILE A 136 4.77 -10.99 0.80
CA ILE A 136 6.15 -10.89 0.31
C ILE A 136 7.15 -11.12 1.44
N GLN A 137 6.90 -10.63 2.66
CA GLN A 137 7.77 -10.93 3.81
C GLN A 137 7.82 -12.42 4.13
N GLU A 138 6.67 -13.09 4.11
CA GLU A 138 6.58 -14.54 4.29
C GLU A 138 7.35 -15.29 3.20
N TRP A 139 7.13 -14.94 1.93
CA TRP A 139 7.83 -15.56 0.79
C TRP A 139 9.33 -15.29 0.79
N THR A 140 9.75 -14.10 1.20
CA THR A 140 11.18 -13.74 1.34
C THR A 140 11.84 -14.59 2.42
N ARG A 141 11.13 -14.83 3.52
CA ARG A 141 11.62 -15.69 4.60
C ARG A 141 11.68 -17.16 4.19
N ASP A 142 10.68 -17.64 3.45
CA ASP A 142 10.68 -18.99 2.90
C ASP A 142 11.79 -19.18 1.85
N PHE A 143 11.99 -18.20 0.96
CA PHE A 143 13.12 -18.16 0.03
C PHE A 143 14.45 -18.29 0.77
N LEU A 144 14.68 -17.45 1.79
CA LEU A 144 15.91 -17.49 2.59
C LEU A 144 16.09 -18.87 3.25
N ARG A 145 15.01 -19.43 3.79
CA ARG A 145 15.02 -20.76 4.40
C ARG A 145 15.36 -21.85 3.39
N ASP A 146 14.84 -21.77 2.17
CA ASP A 146 15.03 -22.78 1.13
C ASP A 146 16.42 -22.72 0.51
N ILE A 147 16.99 -21.52 0.30
CA ILE A 147 18.39 -21.39 -0.14
C ILE A 147 19.37 -21.79 0.97
N GLN A 148 19.02 -21.59 2.24
CA GLN A 148 19.85 -22.03 3.37
C GLN A 148 19.60 -23.50 3.78
N ARG A 149 18.57 -24.14 3.20
CA ARG A 149 18.19 -25.50 3.57
C ARG A 149 19.31 -26.46 3.23
N ARG A 150 19.75 -27.21 4.23
CA ARG A 150 20.86 -28.13 4.10
C ARG A 150 20.60 -29.44 4.84
N THR A 151 20.78 -30.55 4.15
CA THR A 151 20.83 -31.90 4.75
C THR A 151 22.29 -32.33 4.99
N PRO A 152 22.55 -33.18 6.00
CA PRO A 152 23.92 -33.61 6.33
C PRO A 152 24.64 -34.31 5.17
N ASP A 153 23.88 -35.00 4.33
CA ASP A 153 24.39 -35.86 3.26
C ASP A 153 24.46 -35.13 1.90
N MET A 154 24.17 -33.82 1.88
CA MET A 154 24.09 -33.03 0.66
C MET A 154 25.47 -32.66 0.12
N THR A 155 25.70 -32.95 -1.15
CA THR A 155 26.90 -32.53 -1.89
C THR A 155 26.82 -31.05 -2.29
N ILE A 156 27.96 -30.43 -2.61
CA ILE A 156 27.99 -29.02 -3.05
C ILE A 156 27.22 -28.80 -4.36
N LYS A 157 27.28 -29.77 -5.28
CA LYS A 157 26.54 -29.77 -6.54
C LYS A 157 25.03 -29.77 -6.31
N GLU A 158 24.53 -30.67 -5.45
CA GLU A 158 23.10 -30.74 -5.14
C GLU A 158 22.60 -29.44 -4.49
N TYR A 159 23.39 -28.86 -3.59
CA TYR A 159 23.06 -27.60 -2.95
C TYR A 159 23.00 -26.45 -3.96
N ALA A 160 23.99 -26.35 -4.85
CA ALA A 160 24.00 -25.34 -5.91
C ALA A 160 22.84 -25.52 -6.90
N LEU A 161 22.50 -26.75 -7.29
CA LEU A 161 21.37 -27.02 -8.16
C LEU A 161 20.02 -26.66 -7.50
N ASN A 162 19.85 -26.99 -6.22
CA ASN A 162 18.67 -26.57 -5.45
C ASN A 162 18.56 -25.04 -5.41
N HIS A 163 19.68 -24.36 -5.16
CA HIS A 163 19.73 -22.90 -5.17
C HIS A 163 19.29 -22.31 -6.52
N ILE A 164 19.85 -22.82 -7.62
CA ILE A 164 19.48 -22.38 -8.98
C ILE A 164 17.99 -22.61 -9.21
N PHE A 165 17.45 -23.77 -8.81
CA PHE A 165 16.02 -24.08 -8.94
C PHE A 165 15.12 -23.08 -8.20
N VAL A 166 15.44 -22.78 -6.93
CA VAL A 166 14.67 -21.82 -6.13
C VAL A 166 14.74 -20.41 -6.75
N ARG A 167 15.93 -19.98 -7.17
CA ARG A 167 16.13 -18.67 -7.81
C ARG A 167 15.39 -18.53 -9.14
N MET A 168 15.45 -19.56 -9.98
CA MET A 168 14.67 -19.62 -11.22
C MET A 168 13.16 -19.50 -10.94
N GLY A 169 12.68 -20.06 -9.83
CA GLY A 169 11.30 -19.88 -9.38
C GLY A 169 10.95 -18.41 -9.11
N VAL A 170 11.79 -17.71 -8.33
CA VAL A 170 11.61 -16.28 -8.03
C VAL A 170 11.59 -15.43 -9.30
N GLU A 171 12.54 -15.67 -10.21
CA GLU A 171 12.62 -14.96 -11.49
C GLU A 171 11.41 -15.27 -12.39
N HIS A 172 10.96 -16.53 -12.43
CA HIS A 172 9.80 -16.96 -13.22
C HIS A 172 8.50 -16.31 -12.74
N PHE A 173 8.28 -16.27 -11.42
CA PHE A 173 7.09 -15.67 -10.81
C PHE A 173 7.21 -14.14 -10.62
N LYS A 174 8.35 -13.55 -10.97
CA LYS A 174 8.61 -12.10 -10.95
C LYS A 174 8.24 -11.45 -9.61
N LEU A 175 8.80 -11.95 -8.51
CA LEU A 175 8.56 -11.41 -7.16
C LEU A 175 8.76 -9.87 -7.12
N ASP A 176 9.77 -9.36 -7.84
CA ASP A 176 10.05 -7.92 -7.98
C ASP A 176 8.89 -7.11 -8.59
N TYR A 177 8.14 -7.72 -9.51
CA TYR A 177 6.99 -7.09 -10.14
C TYR A 177 5.83 -6.92 -9.15
N VAL A 178 5.67 -7.85 -8.20
CA VAL A 178 4.65 -7.75 -7.16
C VAL A 178 4.91 -6.55 -6.26
N SER A 179 6.17 -6.32 -5.86
CA SER A 179 6.56 -5.14 -5.08
C SER A 179 6.21 -3.84 -5.83
N SER A 180 6.55 -3.77 -7.12
CA SER A 180 6.22 -2.62 -7.97
C SER A 180 4.70 -2.38 -8.10
N LEU A 181 3.93 -3.46 -8.24
CA LEU A 181 2.46 -3.40 -8.27
C LEU A 181 1.87 -2.86 -6.96
N ILE A 182 2.40 -3.28 -5.80
CA ILE A 182 1.94 -2.77 -4.50
C ILE A 182 2.19 -1.26 -4.41
N VAL A 183 3.37 -0.80 -4.80
CA VAL A 183 3.67 0.63 -4.82
C VAL A 183 2.71 1.37 -5.74
N ALA A 184 2.39 0.84 -6.93
CA ALA A 184 1.41 1.45 -7.82
C ALA A 184 -0.01 1.53 -7.18
N LEU A 185 -0.46 0.46 -6.52
CA LEU A 185 -1.74 0.44 -5.82
C LEU A 185 -1.81 1.46 -4.69
N ILE A 186 -0.71 1.66 -3.96
CA ILE A 186 -0.62 2.71 -2.92
C ILE A 186 -0.82 4.10 -3.53
N HIS A 187 -0.19 4.40 -4.67
CA HIS A 187 -0.40 5.68 -5.35
C HIS A 187 -1.86 5.88 -5.75
N VAL A 188 -2.51 4.84 -6.28
CA VAL A 188 -3.94 4.88 -6.61
C VAL A 188 -4.78 5.18 -5.36
N ALA A 189 -4.50 4.52 -4.24
CA ALA A 189 -5.21 4.75 -2.98
C ALA A 189 -5.04 6.21 -2.49
N VAL A 190 -3.81 6.72 -2.50
CA VAL A 190 -3.50 8.10 -2.11
C VAL A 190 -4.23 9.11 -3.00
N ILE A 191 -4.24 8.90 -4.32
CA ILE A 191 -4.95 9.78 -5.27
C ILE A 191 -6.45 9.77 -4.99
N LEU A 192 -7.05 8.58 -4.81
CA LEU A 192 -8.48 8.46 -4.48
C LEU A 192 -8.81 9.22 -3.18
N PHE A 193 -7.97 9.10 -2.16
CA PHE A 193 -8.13 9.83 -0.91
C PHE A 193 -8.05 11.34 -1.08
N ILE A 194 -7.04 11.85 -1.78
CA ILE A 194 -6.85 13.29 -2.02
C ILE A 194 -8.01 13.87 -2.83
N VAL A 195 -8.48 13.17 -3.87
CA VAL A 195 -9.65 13.60 -4.65
C VAL A 195 -10.90 13.67 -3.76
N GLY A 196 -11.14 12.66 -2.94
CA GLY A 196 -12.24 12.67 -1.98
C GLY A 196 -12.11 13.82 -0.96
N LEU A 197 -10.89 14.11 -0.50
CA LEU A 197 -10.60 15.20 0.43
C LEU A 197 -10.86 16.58 -0.17
N ALA A 198 -10.45 16.81 -1.42
CA ALA A 198 -10.73 18.05 -2.13
C ALA A 198 -12.25 18.28 -2.25
N ILE A 199 -13.00 17.27 -2.70
CA ILE A 199 -14.47 17.36 -2.81
C ILE A 199 -15.11 17.62 -1.45
N PHE A 200 -14.67 16.91 -0.41
CA PHE A 200 -15.20 17.04 0.95
C PHE A 200 -15.02 18.45 1.54
N ILE A 201 -13.82 19.00 1.48
CA ILE A 201 -13.56 20.34 2.05
C ILE A 201 -14.29 21.42 1.25
N HIS A 202 -14.40 21.25 -0.07
CA HIS A 202 -15.14 22.19 -0.91
C HIS A 202 -16.62 22.29 -0.53
N GLN A 203 -17.24 21.22 -0.02
CA GLN A 203 -18.62 21.28 0.51
C GLN A 203 -18.73 22.06 1.83
N ILE A 204 -17.65 22.16 2.59
CA ILE A 204 -17.64 22.79 3.92
C ILE A 204 -17.27 24.27 3.81
N HIS A 205 -16.14 24.59 3.17
CA HIS A 205 -15.66 25.96 3.05
C HIS A 205 -14.65 26.14 1.91
N ASN A 206 -14.82 27.19 1.11
CA ASN A 206 -13.99 27.44 -0.07
C ASN A 206 -12.54 27.81 0.26
N VAL A 207 -12.29 28.55 1.34
CA VAL A 207 -10.92 28.97 1.71
C VAL A 207 -9.97 27.81 2.01
N PRO A 208 -10.25 26.87 2.94
CA PRO A 208 -9.38 25.72 3.17
C PRO A 208 -9.33 24.78 1.96
N ALA A 209 -10.39 24.71 1.14
CA ALA A 209 -10.37 23.94 -0.10
C ALA A 209 -9.30 24.49 -1.07
N ILE A 210 -9.28 25.80 -1.30
CA ILE A 210 -8.27 26.45 -2.16
C ILE A 210 -6.86 26.24 -1.61
N VAL A 211 -6.66 26.34 -0.30
CA VAL A 211 -5.34 26.08 0.31
C VAL A 211 -4.91 24.63 0.08
N LEU A 212 -5.82 23.66 0.27
CA LEU A 212 -5.52 22.26 0.01
C LEU A 212 -5.22 21.99 -1.46
N GLU A 213 -6.03 22.52 -2.37
CA GLU A 213 -5.88 22.35 -3.82
C GLU A 213 -4.57 22.97 -4.33
N THR A 214 -4.19 24.15 -3.84
CA THR A 214 -2.95 24.82 -4.24
C THR A 214 -1.71 24.07 -3.75
N VAL A 215 -1.67 23.70 -2.45
CA VAL A 215 -0.54 22.95 -1.89
C VAL A 215 -0.46 21.55 -2.50
N GLY A 216 -1.60 20.87 -2.64
CA GLY A 216 -1.68 19.55 -3.27
C GLY A 216 -1.28 19.59 -4.75
N GLY A 217 -1.71 20.63 -5.48
CA GLY A 217 -1.34 20.83 -6.87
C GLY A 217 0.16 21.07 -7.07
N VAL A 218 0.79 21.87 -6.20
CA VAL A 218 2.25 22.06 -6.22
C VAL A 218 2.98 20.76 -5.93
N ALA A 219 2.55 20.00 -4.91
CA ALA A 219 3.15 18.72 -4.59
C ALA A 219 3.00 17.70 -5.73
N ALA A 220 1.81 17.62 -6.34
CA ALA A 220 1.55 16.76 -7.48
C ALA A 220 2.40 17.16 -8.70
N PHE A 221 2.56 18.46 -8.95
CA PHE A 221 3.42 18.96 -10.02
C PHE A 221 4.88 18.55 -9.79
N ILE A 222 5.42 18.75 -8.60
CA ILE A 222 6.78 18.32 -8.24
C ILE A 222 6.92 16.81 -8.44
N TYR A 223 5.95 16.03 -7.95
CA TYR A 223 5.94 14.57 -8.08
C TYR A 223 5.98 14.12 -9.55
N VAL A 224 5.14 14.70 -10.41
CA VAL A 224 5.10 14.37 -11.84
C VAL A 224 6.40 14.77 -12.55
N VAL A 225 6.95 15.96 -12.25
CA VAL A 225 8.22 16.41 -12.83
C VAL A 225 9.35 15.46 -12.46
N LEU A 226 9.48 15.09 -11.18
CA LEU A 226 10.50 14.15 -10.71
C LEU A 226 10.32 12.75 -11.34
N SER A 227 9.07 12.30 -11.48
CA SER A 227 8.75 11.00 -12.09
C SER A 227 9.05 10.96 -13.60
N ALA A 228 8.89 12.09 -14.31
CA ALA A 228 9.16 12.17 -15.75
C ALA A 228 10.64 12.45 -16.07
N MET A 229 11.42 12.95 -15.10
CA MET A 229 12.83 13.30 -15.26
C MET A 229 13.70 12.17 -15.86
N PRO A 230 13.56 10.88 -15.45
CA PRO A 230 14.32 9.76 -16.03
C PRO A 230 14.04 9.48 -17.51
N ILE A 231 12.92 9.98 -18.05
CA ILE A 231 12.56 9.82 -19.47
C ILE A 231 13.42 10.74 -20.35
N TRP A 232 13.78 11.92 -19.83
CA TRP A 232 14.63 12.87 -20.55
C TRP A 232 16.12 12.67 -20.29
N ASP A 233 16.49 12.23 -19.09
CA ASP A 233 17.87 11.92 -18.72
C ASP A 233 17.95 10.54 -18.06
N HIS A 234 18.47 9.56 -18.80
CA HIS A 234 18.69 8.19 -18.31
C HIS A 234 19.69 8.11 -17.14
N SER A 235 20.48 9.17 -16.91
CA SER A 235 21.41 9.29 -15.77
C SER A 235 20.70 9.68 -14.47
N CYS A 236 19.42 10.05 -14.54
CA CYS A 236 18.65 10.50 -13.40
C CYS A 236 18.41 9.37 -12.38
N PRO A 237 18.69 9.59 -11.08
CA PRO A 237 18.51 8.57 -10.05
C PRO A 237 17.04 8.37 -9.63
N TYR A 238 16.12 9.26 -10.02
CA TYR A 238 14.72 9.27 -9.58
C TYR A 238 13.85 8.25 -10.33
N ARG A 239 14.27 6.98 -10.37
CA ARG A 239 13.47 5.93 -11.00
C ARG A 239 12.22 5.67 -10.19
N THR A 240 11.07 5.80 -10.84
CA THR A 240 9.78 5.40 -10.28
C THR A 240 9.41 4.03 -10.85
N PRO A 241 8.54 3.24 -10.22
CA PRO A 241 8.09 1.97 -10.78
C PRO A 241 7.39 2.10 -12.16
N LEU A 242 7.12 3.33 -12.62
CA LEU A 242 6.55 3.64 -13.93
C LEU A 242 7.60 3.98 -15.02
N THR A 243 8.89 4.09 -14.67
CA THR A 243 10.00 4.52 -15.55
C THR A 243 11.27 3.69 -15.34
#